data_AF-A0A9D2U3W1-F1
#
_entry.id   AF-A0A9D2U3W1-F1
#
_cell.length_a   1.000
_cell.length_b   1.000
_cell.length_c   1.000
_cell.angle_alpha   90.00
_cell.angle_beta   90.00
_cell.angle_gamma   90.00
#
_symmetry.space_group_name_H-M   'P 1'
#
loop_
_entity.id
_entity.type
_entity.pdbx_description
1 polymer ?
#
loop_
_entity_poly.entity_id
_entity_poly.type
_entity_poly.pdbx_seq_one_letter_code
_entity_poly.pdbx_strand_id
1 'polypeptide(L)' 'MSIVIIGGNERMVARYENLCQDYGCKAKVFVKEHGSIKKKMGCPDLLLLFTNTVSHKMVTNASQEAKRNNIP' A
#
# COMPACT_ATOMS: atom_id res chain seq x y z
N MET A 1 -10.77 -9.84 3.04
CA MET A 1 -9.79 -8.89 3.61
C MET A 1 -9.16 -8.08 2.48
N SER A 2 -8.86 -6.82 2.74
CA SER A 2 -8.32 -5.84 1.80
C SER A 2 -7.00 -5.29 2.32
N ILE A 3 -5.98 -5.30 1.47
CA ILE A 3 -4.61 -4.90 1.83
C ILE A 3 -4.20 -3.79 0.89
N VAL A 4 -3.59 -2.74 1.42
CA VAL A 4 -2.87 -1.76 0.61
C VAL A 4 -1.38 -1.96 0.83
N ILE A 5 -0.62 -2.01 -0.27
CA ILE A 5 0.83 -2.10 -0.27
C ILE A 5 1.39 -0.82 -0.85
N ILE A 6 2.32 -0.17 -0.15
CA ILE A 6 2.98 1.07 -0.59
C ILE A 6 4.49 0.85 -0.64
N GLY A 7 5.10 1.26 -1.75
CA GLY A 7 6.51 1.01 -2.03
C GLY A 7 6.76 -0.41 -2.57
N GLY A 8 8.01 -0.85 -2.50
CA GLY A 8 8.45 -2.14 -3.03
C GLY A 8 9.01 -2.04 -4.45
N ASN A 9 9.44 -3.16 -5.02
CA ASN A 9 10.02 -3.18 -6.35
C ASN A 9 8.90 -3.15 -7.41
N GLU A 10 8.95 -2.19 -8.33
CA GLU A 10 7.96 -2.04 -9.41
C GLU A 10 7.77 -3.31 -10.24
N ARG A 11 8.83 -4.10 -10.45
CA ARG A 11 8.73 -5.36 -11.21
C ARG A 11 8.00 -6.47 -10.45
N MET A 12 7.73 -6.29 -9.16
CA MET A 12 7.08 -7.30 -8.31
C MET A 12 5.61 -7.00 -8.02
N VAL A 13 5.01 -5.96 -8.61
CA VAL A 13 3.58 -5.62 -8.41
C VAL A 13 2.67 -6.84 -8.57
N ALA A 14 2.74 -7.53 -9.71
CA ALA A 14 1.93 -8.72 -9.96
C ALA A 14 2.20 -9.85 -8.94
N ARG A 15 3.44 -9.99 -8.47
CA ARG A 15 3.79 -10.98 -7.45
C ARG A 15 3.17 -10.65 -6.10
N TYR A 16 3.15 -9.39 -5.71
CA TYR A 16 2.50 -8.95 -4.48
C TYR A 16 0.98 -9.20 -4.54
N GLU A 17 0.36 -8.86 -5.67
CA GLU A 17 -1.08 -9.06 -5.90
C GLU A 17 -1.46 -10.54 -5.89
N ASN A 18 -0.73 -11.38 -6.64
CA ASN A 18 -0.97 -12.83 -6.69
C ASN A 18 -0.83 -13.46 -5.31
N LEU A 19 0.23 -13.10 -4.56
CA LEU A 19 0.43 -13.63 -3.22
C LEU A 19 -0.75 -13.29 -2.30
N CYS A 20 -1.20 -12.03 -2.30
CA CYS A 20 -2.38 -11.66 -1.53
C CYS A 20 -3.63 -12.43 -1.97
N GLN A 21 -3.82 -12.61 -3.28
CA GLN A 21 -4.95 -13.37 -3.83
C GLN A 21 -4.93 -14.84 -3.41
N ASP A 22 -3.75 -15.48 -3.37
CA ASP A 22 -3.57 -16.86 -2.90
C ASP A 22 -4.00 -17.03 -1.43
N TYR A 23 -3.85 -15.97 -0.63
CA TYR A 23 -4.36 -15.89 0.76
C TYR A 23 -5.81 -15.36 0.86
N GLY A 24 -6.54 -15.24 -0.26
CA GLY A 24 -7.92 -14.75 -0.29
C GLY A 24 -8.08 -13.25 0.00
N CYS A 25 -7.01 -12.47 -0.18
CA CYS A 25 -6.99 -11.04 0.07
C CYS A 25 -7.08 -10.24 -1.24
N LYS A 26 -7.77 -9.10 -1.20
CA LYS A 26 -7.77 -8.13 -2.30
C LYS A 26 -6.68 -7.09 -2.04
N ALA A 27 -5.68 -7.02 -2.92
CA ALA A 27 -4.58 -6.08 -2.77
C ALA A 27 -4.70 -4.86 -3.71
N LYS A 28 -4.26 -3.70 -3.22
CA LYS A 28 -3.93 -2.53 -4.06
C LYS A 28 -2.47 -2.18 -3.85
N VAL A 29 -1.69 -2.11 -4.91
CA VAL A 29 -0.24 -1.88 -4.83
C VAL A 29 0.14 -0.51 -5.42
N PHE A 30 0.85 0.31 -4.64
CA PHE A 30 1.35 1.62 -5.03
C PHE A 30 2.88 1.66 -4.93
N VAL A 31 3.57 1.30 -6.01
CA VAL A 31 5.04 1.33 -6.11
C VAL A 31 5.60 2.70 -6.54
N LYS A 32 4.75 3.59 -7.05
CA LYS A 32 5.09 4.95 -7.48
C LYS A 32 4.00 5.94 -7.03
N GLU A 33 4.37 7.20 -6.89
CA GLU A 33 3.42 8.27 -6.57
C GLU A 33 2.61 8.63 -7.82
N HIS A 34 1.44 8.01 -8.01
CA HIS A 34 0.48 8.39 -9.05
C HIS A 34 -0.68 9.18 -8.46
N GLY A 35 -0.44 10.47 -8.23
CA GLY A 35 -1.41 11.39 -7.63
C GLY A 35 -1.56 11.18 -6.12
N SER A 36 -2.68 11.67 -5.57
CA SER A 36 -2.88 11.65 -4.11
C SER A 36 -3.23 10.24 -3.61
N ILE A 37 -2.24 9.50 -3.10
CA ILE A 37 -2.39 8.16 -2.49
C ILE A 37 -3.53 8.15 -1.48
N LYS A 38 -3.65 9.22 -0.69
CA LYS A 38 -4.72 9.44 0.28
C LYS A 38 -6.13 9.16 -0.26
N LYS A 39 -6.42 9.59 -1.49
CA LYS A 39 -7.75 9.37 -2.11
C LYS A 39 -7.95 7.95 -2.64
N LYS A 40 -6.86 7.26 -3.01
CA LYS A 40 -6.90 5.93 -3.65
C LYS A 40 -6.76 4.77 -2.67
N MET A 41 -6.09 5.01 -1.54
CA MET A 41 -5.86 4.04 -0.46
C MET A 41 -7.19 3.50 0.07
N GLY A 42 -8.15 4.38 0.36
CA GLY A 42 -9.40 4.01 1.03
C GLY A 42 -9.13 3.60 2.49
N CYS A 43 -9.99 2.73 3.04
CA CYS A 43 -9.84 2.18 4.39
C CYS A 43 -9.60 0.66 4.32
N PRO A 44 -8.37 0.21 4.03
CA PRO A 44 -8.03 -1.22 4.04
C PRO A 44 -8.00 -1.80 5.46
N ASP A 45 -8.00 -3.13 5.55
CA ASP A 45 -7.83 -3.86 6.81
C ASP A 45 -6.36 -3.87 7.28
N LEU A 46 -5.42 -3.72 6.35
CA LEU A 46 -3.96 -3.73 6.62
C LEU A 46 -3.21 -2.84 5.62
N LEU A 47 -2.19 -2.13 6.11
CA LEU A 47 -1.25 -1.37 5.28
C LEU A 47 0.17 -1.96 5.36
N LEU A 48 0.69 -2.47 4.25
CA LEU A 48 2.09 -2.87 4.13
C LEU A 48 2.92 -1.74 3.52
N LEU A 49 3.83 -1.15 4.30
CA LEU A 49 4.67 -0.04 3.86
C LEU A 49 6.14 -0.47 3.72
N PHE A 50 6.63 -0.60 2.49
CA PHE A 50 8.04 -0.79 2.19
C PHE A 50 8.76 0.55 2.18
N THR A 51 9.67 0.78 3.13
CA THR A 51 10.31 2.10 3.36
C THR A 51 11.63 2.32 2.61
N ASN A 52 12.23 1.27 2.02
CA ASN A 52 13.58 1.37 1.46
C ASN A 52 13.63 2.10 0.10
N THR A 53 12.76 1.72 -0.84
CA THR A 53 12.71 2.29 -2.20
C THR A 53 11.35 2.95 -2.47
N VAL A 54 11.07 4.02 -1.74
CA VAL A 54 9.81 4.78 -1.85
C VAL A 54 10.07 6.25 -1.54
N SER A 55 9.28 7.17 -2.09
CA SER A 55 9.47 8.60 -1.79
C SER A 55 9.10 8.90 -0.33
N HIS A 56 9.82 9.81 0.32
CA HIS A 56 9.50 10.25 1.68
C HIS A 56 8.06 10.77 1.80
N LYS A 57 7.57 11.46 0.76
CA LYS A 57 6.21 11.96 0.69
C LYS A 57 5.17 10.84 0.73
N MET A 58 5.41 9.74 0.02
CA MET A 58 4.54 8.56 0.07
C MET A 58 4.52 7.94 1.47
N VAL A 59 5.68 7.77 2.12
CA VAL A 59 5.81 7.23 3.48
C VAL A 59 5.03 8.08 4.49
N THR A 60 5.26 9.40 4.46
CA THR A 60 4.60 10.34 5.38
C THR A 60 3.09 10.32 5.20
N ASN A 61 2.60 10.40 3.95
CA ASN A 61 1.17 10.37 3.67
C ASN A 61 0.52 9.03 4.05
N ALA A 62 1.18 7.91 3.73
CA ALA A 62 0.71 6.58 4.07
C ALA A 62 0.59 6.38 5.59
N SER A 63 1.63 6.75 6.34
CA SER A 63 1.67 6.60 7.79
C SER A 63 0.65 7.50 8.49
N GLN A 64 0.50 8.76 8.04
CA GLN A 64 -0.52 9.65 8.58
C GLN A 64 -1.93 9.14 8.33
N GLU A 65 -2.21 8.62 7.13
CA GLU A 65 -3.53 8.13 6.78
C GLU A 65 -3.86 6.81 7.51
N ALA A 66 -2.87 5.92 7.68
CA ALA A 66 -3.05 4.71 8.49
C ALA A 66 -3.40 5.04 9.94
N LYS A 67 -2.63 5.94 10.58
CA LYS A 67 -2.89 6.40 11.95
C LYS A 67 -4.26 7.05 12.09
N ARG A 68 -4.65 7.90 11.14
CA ARG A 68 -5.95 8.59 11.16
C ARG A 68 -7.12 7.61 11.12
N ASN A 69 -7.00 6.52 10.36
CA ASN A 69 -8.07 5.55 10.15
C ASN A 69 -7.93 4.31 11.05
N ASN A 70 -6.98 4.29 11.99
CA ASN A 70 -6.66 3.14 12.85
C ASN A 70 -6.38 1.85 12.06
N ILE A 71 -5.72 2.00 10.91
CA ILE A 71 -5.29 0.88 10.08
C ILE A 71 -3.94 0.39 10.63
N PRO A 72 -3.81 -0.92 10.91
CA PRO A 72 -2.55 -1.51 11.34
C PRO A 72 -1.48 -1.48 10.24
#